data_AF-A0A1W1HCX5-F1
#
_entry.id   AF-A0A1W1HCX5-F1
#
_cell.length_a   1.000
_cell.length_b   1.000
_cell.length_c   1.000
_cell.angle_alpha   90.00
_cell.angle_beta   90.00
_cell.angle_gamma   90.00
#
_symmetry.space_group_name_H-M   'P 1'
#
loop_
_entity.id
_entity.type
_entity.pdbx_description
1 polymer ?
#
loop_
_entity_poly.entity_id
_entity_poly.type
_entity_poly.pdbx_seq_one_letter_code
_entity_poly.pdbx_strand_id
1 'polypeptide(L)'
;MAISFGTQGNNNFTVTAGDDYEEYRGMGGNDTYTVNPNLTEDVRIQDSSGSNVVVLGEAVIAGSRFFSSGVELTYASGGVLQILGDMSSFSFVFGGGSDPFNPQEGGFANDFEATMTAFGVDPSQVQGMDVVSGIAGTINDDGTVDELDQVTMSIDQGHYSESPVEIDASLGSFVFTDDATVGNNVEISGFALDDVIQVSNASDGDYFFSHDGDDMRISYVADGDTVNVVTLIGVMNSEDVVGETEAAFEAYIGFNAFQLV
;
A
#
# COMPACT_ATOMS: atom_id res chain seq x y z
N MET A 1 -2.55 5.99 23.00
CA MET A 1 -1.10 5.84 22.84
C MET A 1 -0.43 5.37 24.11
N ALA A 2 -0.44 4.05 24.31
CA ALA A 2 0.46 3.38 25.23
C ALA A 2 1.77 3.02 24.48
N ILE A 3 2.91 3.19 25.15
CA ILE A 3 4.24 3.02 24.57
C ILE A 3 4.99 1.93 25.35
N SER A 4 5.54 0.96 24.64
CA SER A 4 6.48 -0.04 25.15
C SER A 4 7.91 0.46 24.99
N PHE A 5 8.60 0.65 26.10
CA PHE A 5 10.01 1.04 26.10
C PHE A 5 10.91 -0.17 26.35
N GLY A 6 11.94 -0.29 25.52
CA GLY A 6 13.06 -1.18 25.74
C GLY A 6 13.96 -0.72 26.89
N THR A 7 15.07 -1.43 27.01
CA THR A 7 16.12 -1.15 27.98
C THR A 7 17.38 -0.71 27.25
N GLN A 8 18.38 -0.22 27.98
CA GLN A 8 19.68 -0.01 27.35
C GLN A 8 20.31 -1.37 26.99
N GLY A 9 20.53 -1.62 25.71
CA GLY A 9 21.03 -2.89 25.15
C GLY A 9 19.94 -3.71 24.47
N ASN A 10 20.32 -4.83 23.85
CA ASN A 10 19.44 -5.60 22.96
C ASN A 10 18.13 -6.04 23.62
N ASN A 11 17.02 -5.78 22.93
CA ASN A 11 15.66 -6.13 23.28
C ASN A 11 15.01 -7.05 22.24
N ASN A 12 14.05 -7.85 22.71
CA ASN A 12 13.16 -8.62 21.84
C ASN A 12 11.73 -8.19 22.17
N PHE A 13 11.05 -7.62 21.20
CA PHE A 13 9.65 -7.23 21.28
C PHE A 13 8.80 -8.22 20.49
N THR A 14 7.67 -8.57 21.06
CA THR A 14 6.57 -9.22 20.35
C THR A 14 5.53 -8.14 20.11
N VAL A 15 5.25 -7.84 18.85
CA VAL A 15 4.37 -6.77 18.41
C VAL A 15 3.07 -7.41 17.95
N THR A 16 2.03 -7.32 18.78
CA THR A 16 0.77 -8.05 18.56
C THR A 16 -0.46 -7.15 18.70
N ALA A 17 -1.58 -7.58 18.12
CA ALA A 17 -2.88 -7.00 18.44
C ALA A 17 -3.27 -7.40 19.88
N GLY A 18 -3.66 -6.42 20.70
CA GLY A 18 -4.18 -6.67 22.05
C GLY A 18 -3.18 -6.69 23.21
N ASP A 19 -1.96 -6.20 23.01
CA ASP A 19 -1.02 -5.92 24.11
C ASP A 19 -1.14 -4.48 24.67
N ASP A 20 -2.16 -3.74 24.21
CA ASP A 20 -2.47 -2.35 24.53
C ASP A 20 -1.39 -1.32 24.09
N TYR A 21 -0.31 -1.74 23.42
CA TYR A 21 0.76 -0.84 22.98
C TYR A 21 0.59 -0.42 21.51
N GLU A 22 0.59 0.89 21.29
CA GLU A 22 0.52 1.51 19.96
C GLU A 22 1.92 1.87 19.43
N GLU A 23 2.95 1.81 20.29
CA GLU A 23 4.31 2.20 19.94
C GLU A 23 5.39 1.38 20.67
N TYR A 24 6.46 1.01 19.97
CA TYR A 24 7.61 0.27 20.47
C TYR A 24 8.90 1.06 20.23
N ARG A 25 9.75 1.19 21.27
CA ARG A 25 11.03 1.91 21.20
C ARG A 25 12.15 1.11 21.85
N GLY A 26 13.20 0.75 21.11
CA GLY A 26 14.30 -0.08 21.63
C GLY A 26 15.19 0.61 22.65
N MET A 27 15.36 1.94 22.58
CA MET A 27 16.22 2.72 23.49
C MET A 27 17.72 2.36 23.40
N GLY A 28 18.12 1.65 22.33
CA GLY A 28 19.48 1.41 21.89
C GLY A 28 19.98 -0.01 22.12
N GLY A 29 20.73 -0.55 21.15
CA GLY A 29 21.15 -1.94 21.15
C GLY A 29 20.89 -2.54 19.78
N ASN A 30 21.00 -3.85 19.65
CA ASN A 30 20.47 -4.55 18.47
C ASN A 30 19.12 -5.15 18.86
N ASP A 31 18.05 -4.51 18.44
CA ASP A 31 16.70 -4.86 18.86
C ASP A 31 15.97 -5.70 17.81
N THR A 32 15.15 -6.64 18.25
CA THR A 32 14.33 -7.48 17.37
C THR A 32 12.85 -7.24 17.65
N TYR A 33 12.10 -6.94 16.59
CA TYR A 33 10.67 -6.69 16.62
C TYR A 33 9.96 -7.80 15.85
N THR A 34 9.26 -8.69 16.55
CA THR A 34 8.53 -9.80 15.93
C THR A 34 7.08 -9.41 15.77
N VAL A 35 6.67 -9.14 14.53
CA VAL A 35 5.34 -8.61 14.24
C VAL A 35 4.37 -9.75 13.96
N ASN A 36 3.16 -9.63 14.50
CA ASN A 36 2.07 -10.55 14.18
C ASN A 36 1.72 -10.42 12.68
N PRO A 37 1.78 -11.51 11.89
CA PRO A 37 1.46 -11.48 10.46
C PRO A 37 -0.01 -11.16 10.16
N ASN A 38 -0.89 -11.17 11.17
CA ASN A 38 -2.31 -10.79 11.08
C ASN A 38 -2.59 -9.58 11.98
N LEU A 39 -1.82 -8.51 11.83
CA LEU A 39 -1.98 -7.28 12.61
C LEU A 39 -3.34 -6.62 12.30
N THR A 40 -4.15 -6.35 13.32
CA THR A 40 -5.49 -5.74 13.18
C THR A 40 -5.57 -4.32 13.73
N GLU A 41 -4.49 -3.80 14.31
CA GLU A 41 -4.42 -2.51 14.97
C GLU A 41 -3.20 -1.74 14.46
N ASP A 42 -3.26 -0.40 14.55
CA ASP A 42 -2.15 0.45 14.11
C ASP A 42 -1.03 0.43 15.16
N VAL A 43 0.18 0.11 14.72
CA VAL A 43 1.37 0.03 15.57
C VAL A 43 2.54 0.78 14.95
N ARG A 44 3.30 1.47 15.79
CA ARG A 44 4.53 2.13 15.42
C ARG A 44 5.76 1.47 16.06
N ILE A 45 6.80 1.25 15.28
CA ILE A 45 8.15 0.97 15.78
C ILE A 45 8.99 2.23 15.53
N GLN A 46 9.65 2.73 16.57
CA GLN A 46 10.56 3.87 16.47
C GLN A 46 11.93 3.51 17.07
N ASP A 47 12.94 3.36 16.22
CA ASP A 47 14.33 3.14 16.61
C ASP A 47 15.30 3.79 15.63
N SER A 48 16.51 4.07 16.07
CA SER A 48 17.55 4.67 15.23
C SER A 48 18.96 4.28 15.64
N SER A 49 19.10 3.31 16.53
CA SER A 49 20.39 2.94 17.11
C SER A 49 20.63 1.44 17.04
N GLY A 50 21.86 1.09 16.66
CA GLY A 50 22.34 -0.30 16.53
C GLY A 50 21.86 -0.98 15.26
N SER A 51 21.77 -2.31 15.29
CA SER A 51 21.34 -3.13 14.15
C SER A 51 20.05 -3.85 14.53
N ASN A 52 18.96 -3.28 14.05
CA ASN A 52 17.60 -3.67 14.39
C ASN A 52 17.03 -4.63 13.34
N VAL A 53 16.20 -5.55 13.80
CA VAL A 53 15.56 -6.56 12.95
C VAL A 53 14.06 -6.49 13.14
N VAL A 54 13.32 -6.36 12.05
CA VAL A 54 11.86 -6.49 12.03
C VAL A 54 11.50 -7.79 11.35
N VAL A 55 10.88 -8.72 12.08
CA VAL A 55 10.41 -9.99 11.54
C VAL A 55 8.94 -9.81 11.17
N LEU A 56 8.64 -9.90 9.87
CA LEU A 56 7.28 -9.73 9.33
C LEU A 56 6.55 -11.07 9.17
N GLY A 57 7.27 -12.19 9.06
CA GLY A 57 6.66 -13.50 8.80
C GLY A 57 6.12 -13.63 7.38
N GLU A 58 5.20 -14.58 7.18
CA GLU A 58 4.42 -14.76 5.95
C GLU A 58 3.13 -13.91 6.02
N ALA A 59 3.28 -12.59 6.11
CA ALA A 59 2.15 -11.67 6.18
C ALA A 59 1.57 -11.39 4.78
N VAL A 60 0.26 -11.14 4.72
CA VAL A 60 -0.39 -10.60 3.52
C VAL A 60 -0.53 -9.09 3.69
N ILE A 61 0.13 -8.34 2.82
CA ILE A 61 0.18 -6.88 2.83
C ILE A 61 -0.79 -6.38 1.75
N ALA A 62 -1.76 -5.56 2.16
CA ALA A 62 -2.74 -4.91 1.28
C ALA A 62 -2.23 -3.57 0.73
N GLY A 63 -1.15 -3.03 1.28
CA GLY A 63 -0.51 -1.83 0.74
C GLY A 63 0.82 -1.53 1.43
N SER A 64 1.76 -0.94 0.69
CA SER A 64 3.06 -0.57 1.22
C SER A 64 3.45 0.84 0.77
N ARG A 65 4.07 1.61 1.67
CA ARG A 65 4.57 2.96 1.39
C ARG A 65 5.96 3.13 1.98
N PHE A 66 6.90 3.59 1.18
CA PHE A 66 8.28 3.79 1.56
C PHE A 66 8.66 5.26 1.51
N PHE A 67 9.46 5.69 2.48
CA PHE A 67 9.98 7.04 2.57
C PHE A 67 11.36 7.02 3.23
N SER A 68 12.14 8.10 3.11
CA SER A 68 13.55 8.08 3.52
C SER A 68 13.80 7.76 5.01
N SER A 69 12.79 8.01 5.85
CA SER A 69 12.83 7.77 7.29
C SER A 69 12.02 6.56 7.75
N GLY A 70 11.50 5.73 6.84
CA GLY A 70 10.64 4.63 7.25
C GLY A 70 9.87 3.90 6.17
N VAL A 71 9.03 2.99 6.64
CA VAL A 71 8.06 2.24 5.84
C VAL A 71 6.74 2.15 6.60
N GLU A 72 5.65 2.16 5.86
CA GLU A 72 4.29 1.89 6.33
C GLU A 72 3.76 0.67 5.57
N LEU A 73 3.32 -0.36 6.29
CA LEU A 73 2.72 -1.57 5.74
C LEU A 73 1.30 -1.71 6.25
N THR A 74 0.33 -1.78 5.35
CA THR A 74 -1.08 -2.07 5.65
C THR A 74 -1.31 -3.56 5.51
N TYR A 75 -1.71 -4.23 6.58
CA TYR A 75 -1.98 -5.66 6.58
C TYR A 75 -3.38 -5.92 6.01
N ALA A 76 -3.56 -7.04 5.32
CA ALA A 76 -4.89 -7.46 4.83
C ALA A 76 -5.91 -7.68 5.95
N SER A 77 -5.45 -7.88 7.19
CA SER A 77 -6.28 -7.92 8.40
C SER A 77 -6.71 -6.55 8.94
N GLY A 78 -6.26 -5.46 8.31
CA GLY A 78 -6.71 -4.08 8.56
C GLY A 78 -5.81 -3.23 9.45
N GLY A 79 -4.79 -3.78 10.10
CA GLY A 79 -3.85 -3.01 10.91
C GLY A 79 -2.72 -2.39 10.09
N VAL A 80 -2.22 -1.24 10.53
CA VAL A 80 -1.08 -0.55 9.90
C VAL A 80 0.18 -0.65 10.76
N LEU A 81 1.29 -1.09 10.18
CA LEU A 81 2.61 -1.04 10.82
C LEU A 81 3.42 0.12 10.26
N GLN A 82 3.79 1.09 11.10
CA GLN A 82 4.75 2.14 10.79
C GLN A 82 6.10 1.82 11.42
N ILE A 83 7.17 1.83 10.63
CA ILE A 83 8.55 1.66 11.11
C ILE A 83 9.29 2.95 10.79
N LEU A 84 9.75 3.66 11.82
CA LEU A 84 10.36 4.98 11.71
C LEU A 84 11.76 4.99 12.31
N GLY A 85 12.70 5.62 11.62
CA GLY A 85 14.09 5.64 12.06
C GLY A 85 15.12 5.97 10.99
N ASP A 86 16.38 5.67 11.32
CA ASP A 86 17.44 5.57 10.33
C ASP A 86 17.33 4.19 9.66
N MET A 87 16.79 4.11 8.45
CA MET A 87 16.55 2.82 7.78
C MET A 87 17.82 2.02 7.50
N SER A 88 19.02 2.64 7.55
CA SER A 88 20.29 1.90 7.50
C SER A 88 20.56 1.05 8.75
N SER A 89 19.85 1.33 9.85
CA SER A 89 19.90 0.55 11.09
C SER A 89 18.91 -0.61 11.11
N PHE A 90 18.03 -0.73 10.12
CA PHE A 90 17.01 -1.78 10.06
C PHE A 90 17.31 -2.84 9.01
N SER A 91 16.95 -4.07 9.35
CA SER A 91 16.80 -5.20 8.42
C SER A 91 15.43 -5.82 8.63
N PHE A 92 14.89 -6.42 7.58
CA PHE A 92 13.56 -6.99 7.53
C PHE A 92 13.69 -8.48 7.25
N VAL A 93 13.07 -9.30 8.08
CA VAL A 93 13.07 -10.75 7.89
C VAL A 93 11.70 -11.16 7.38
N PHE A 94 11.68 -11.71 6.17
CA PHE A 94 10.52 -12.27 5.52
C PHE A 94 10.44 -13.76 5.86
N GLY A 95 9.25 -14.27 6.17
CA GLY A 95 9.11 -15.57 6.80
C GLY A 95 9.78 -15.61 8.19
N GLY A 96 10.29 -16.78 8.58
CA GLY A 96 10.89 -17.01 9.89
C GLY A 96 10.18 -18.09 10.71
N GLY A 97 10.81 -18.47 11.81
CA GLY A 97 10.31 -19.52 12.68
C GLY A 97 9.11 -19.05 13.48
N SER A 98 8.09 -19.91 13.61
CA SER A 98 6.98 -19.72 14.57
C SER A 98 7.43 -19.68 16.05
N ASP A 99 8.74 -19.81 16.32
CA ASP A 99 9.32 -19.77 17.66
C ASP A 99 9.49 -18.31 18.13
N PRO A 100 8.73 -17.87 19.14
CA PRO A 100 8.85 -16.52 19.69
C PRO A 100 10.21 -16.25 20.35
N PHE A 101 11.04 -17.27 20.59
CA PHE A 101 12.38 -17.15 21.16
C PHE A 101 13.51 -17.15 20.12
N ASN A 102 13.22 -17.51 18.87
CA ASN A 102 14.17 -17.39 17.74
C ASN A 102 13.45 -17.11 16.40
N PRO A 103 12.73 -15.99 16.29
CA PRO A 103 11.80 -15.73 15.18
C PRO A 103 12.49 -15.54 13.83
N GLN A 104 13.81 -15.31 13.82
CA GLN A 104 14.60 -15.15 12.60
C GLN A 104 14.99 -16.49 11.94
N GLU A 105 14.91 -17.61 12.66
CA GLU A 105 15.40 -18.89 12.15
C GLU A 105 14.55 -19.40 10.99
N GLY A 106 15.17 -19.51 9.80
CA GLY A 106 14.50 -19.93 8.58
C GLY A 106 13.89 -18.79 7.75
N GLY A 107 13.97 -17.53 8.21
CA GLY A 107 13.54 -16.37 7.44
C GLY A 107 14.64 -15.82 6.54
N PHE A 108 14.24 -15.08 5.50
CA PHE A 108 15.14 -14.39 4.59
C PHE A 108 15.33 -12.94 5.03
N ALA A 109 16.57 -12.55 5.28
CA ALA A 109 16.90 -11.19 5.72
C ALA A 109 17.16 -10.27 4.51
N ASN A 110 16.35 -9.22 4.41
CA ASN A 110 16.48 -8.10 3.49
C ASN A 110 17.00 -6.86 4.24
N ASP A 111 17.87 -6.09 3.60
CA ASP A 111 18.07 -4.69 4.02
C ASP A 111 16.91 -3.82 3.50
N PHE A 112 16.94 -2.52 3.81
CA PHE A 112 15.85 -1.64 3.40
C PHE A 112 15.70 -1.55 1.87
N GLU A 113 16.79 -1.42 1.12
CA GLU A 113 16.73 -1.34 -0.36
C GLU A 113 16.23 -2.63 -0.99
N ALA A 114 16.64 -3.79 -0.47
CA ALA A 114 16.14 -5.09 -0.90
C ALA A 114 14.65 -5.27 -0.55
N THR A 115 14.21 -4.77 0.60
CA THR A 115 12.79 -4.75 1.01
C THR A 115 11.97 -3.92 0.04
N MET A 116 12.43 -2.70 -0.29
CA MET A 116 11.78 -1.86 -1.30
C MET A 116 11.65 -2.58 -2.64
N THR A 117 12.74 -3.20 -3.09
CA THR A 117 12.76 -3.95 -4.36
C THR A 117 11.79 -5.13 -4.34
N ALA A 118 11.69 -5.85 -3.20
CA ALA A 118 10.75 -6.94 -3.04
C ALA A 118 9.30 -6.46 -3.13
N PHE A 119 9.01 -5.23 -2.66
CA PHE A 119 7.73 -4.55 -2.84
C PHE A 119 7.62 -3.76 -4.16
N GLY A 120 8.49 -4.02 -5.15
CA GLY A 120 8.43 -3.39 -6.47
C GLY A 120 8.84 -1.92 -6.54
N VAL A 121 9.43 -1.37 -5.48
CA VAL A 121 9.86 0.04 -5.41
C VAL A 121 11.34 0.17 -5.80
N ASP A 122 11.65 1.13 -6.68
CA ASP A 122 13.04 1.52 -6.99
C ASP A 122 13.60 2.40 -5.86
N PRO A 123 14.67 1.98 -5.14
CA PRO A 123 15.26 2.77 -4.06
C PRO A 123 15.70 4.18 -4.46
N SER A 124 15.99 4.43 -5.73
CA SER A 124 16.36 5.75 -6.23
C SER A 124 15.20 6.76 -6.21
N GLN A 125 13.95 6.30 -6.12
CA GLN A 125 12.76 7.15 -6.03
C GLN A 125 12.49 7.64 -4.59
N VAL A 126 13.01 6.94 -3.58
CA VAL A 126 12.84 7.33 -2.19
C VAL A 126 14.00 8.20 -1.75
N GLN A 127 13.97 9.46 -2.17
CA GLN A 127 14.97 10.47 -1.82
C GLN A 127 14.28 11.68 -1.17
N GLY A 128 14.72 12.07 0.03
CA GLY A 128 14.17 13.24 0.71
C GLY A 128 12.79 13.00 1.34
N MET A 129 11.78 13.82 0.99
CA MET A 129 10.44 13.76 1.59
C MET A 129 9.43 12.98 0.74
N ASP A 130 9.87 12.34 -0.34
CA ASP A 130 9.00 11.61 -1.23
C ASP A 130 8.49 10.33 -0.55
N VAL A 131 7.20 10.06 -0.74
CA VAL A 131 6.53 8.82 -0.33
C VAL A 131 6.23 8.05 -1.60
N VAL A 132 6.71 6.81 -1.68
CA VAL A 132 6.54 5.95 -2.86
C VAL A 132 5.78 4.70 -2.45
N SER A 133 4.68 4.44 -3.13
CA SER A 133 3.88 3.22 -2.92
C SER A 133 4.54 2.02 -3.58
N GLY A 134 4.53 0.88 -2.88
CA GLY A 134 4.90 -0.42 -3.43
C GLY A 134 3.68 -1.31 -3.66
N ILE A 135 3.93 -2.52 -4.16
CA ILE A 135 2.91 -3.52 -4.44
C ILE A 135 2.25 -4.05 -3.16
N ALA A 136 1.03 -4.58 -3.29
CA ALA A 136 0.43 -5.49 -2.31
C ALA A 136 0.83 -6.93 -2.64
N GLY A 137 0.82 -7.81 -1.64
CA GLY A 137 1.21 -9.19 -1.86
C GLY A 137 1.41 -10.02 -0.61
N THR A 138 1.73 -11.29 -0.84
CA THR A 138 2.12 -12.22 0.22
C THR A 138 3.63 -12.18 0.38
N ILE A 139 4.10 -11.92 1.59
CA ILE A 139 5.52 -12.04 1.93
C ILE A 139 5.90 -13.52 1.98
N ASN A 140 6.95 -13.91 1.26
CA ASN A 140 7.43 -15.28 1.18
C ASN A 140 8.70 -15.52 2.00
N ASP A 141 8.91 -16.76 2.41
CA ASP A 141 10.11 -17.20 3.15
C ASP A 141 11.41 -17.13 2.34
N ASP A 142 11.33 -16.90 1.03
CA ASP A 142 12.46 -16.72 0.12
C ASP A 142 12.90 -15.26 -0.05
N GLY A 143 12.25 -14.32 0.66
CA GLY A 143 12.59 -12.90 0.63
C GLY A 143 11.87 -12.09 -0.46
N THR A 144 10.94 -12.71 -1.19
CA THR A 144 10.10 -12.05 -2.20
C THR A 144 8.74 -11.64 -1.65
N VAL A 145 8.03 -10.81 -2.41
CA VAL A 145 6.60 -10.58 -2.25
C VAL A 145 5.93 -11.04 -3.53
N ASP A 146 5.08 -12.07 -3.44
CA ASP A 146 4.23 -12.45 -4.56
C ASP A 146 3.07 -11.44 -4.64
N GLU A 147 3.01 -10.73 -5.76
CA GLU A 147 1.84 -9.90 -6.09
C GLU A 147 0.58 -10.75 -5.94
N LEU A 148 -0.47 -10.17 -5.36
CA LEU A 148 -1.79 -10.81 -5.39
C LEU A 148 -2.17 -11.05 -6.87
N ASP A 149 -2.73 -12.24 -7.17
CA ASP A 149 -3.18 -12.57 -8.52
C ASP A 149 -4.10 -11.46 -9.04
N GLN A 150 -3.60 -10.65 -9.99
CA GLN A 150 -4.37 -9.56 -10.57
C GLN A 150 -5.51 -10.10 -11.43
N VAL A 151 -6.73 -9.78 -11.05
CA VAL A 151 -7.91 -10.09 -11.83
C VAL A 151 -8.13 -9.00 -12.87
N THR A 152 -7.92 -9.31 -14.14
CA THR A 152 -8.28 -8.39 -15.22
C THR A 152 -9.77 -8.41 -15.50
N MET A 153 -10.42 -7.24 -15.48
CA MET A 153 -11.84 -7.05 -15.73
C MET A 153 -12.06 -5.83 -16.64
N SER A 154 -12.92 -5.94 -17.65
CA SER A 154 -13.33 -4.77 -18.44
C SER A 154 -14.39 -3.96 -17.70
N ILE A 155 -14.20 -2.65 -17.68
CA ILE A 155 -15.15 -1.66 -17.15
C ILE A 155 -15.90 -0.91 -18.26
N ASP A 156 -15.88 -1.43 -19.48
CA ASP A 156 -16.72 -0.98 -20.61
C ASP A 156 -18.19 -1.40 -20.38
N GLN A 157 -18.76 -1.01 -19.24
CA GLN A 157 -20.04 -1.46 -18.73
C GLN A 157 -20.96 -0.28 -18.44
N GLY A 158 -22.22 -0.43 -18.83
CA GLY A 158 -23.23 0.62 -18.67
C GLY A 158 -23.10 1.72 -19.72
N HIS A 159 -23.70 2.87 -19.41
CA HIS A 159 -23.66 4.07 -20.24
C HIS A 159 -23.83 5.29 -19.34
N TYR A 160 -23.15 6.40 -19.61
CA TYR A 160 -23.16 7.60 -18.76
C TYR A 160 -24.57 8.12 -18.39
N SER A 161 -25.54 7.94 -19.29
CA SER A 161 -26.93 8.37 -19.08
C SER A 161 -27.78 7.41 -18.25
N GLU A 162 -27.21 6.30 -17.78
CA GLU A 162 -27.89 5.26 -17.02
C GLU A 162 -27.35 5.18 -15.59
N SER A 163 -28.00 4.39 -14.74
CA SER A 163 -27.45 4.10 -13.40
C SER A 163 -26.11 3.37 -13.53
N PRO A 164 -25.14 3.67 -12.65
CA PRO A 164 -23.83 3.05 -12.71
C PRO A 164 -23.91 1.55 -12.43
N VAL A 165 -22.98 0.80 -13.03
CA VAL A 165 -22.73 -0.60 -12.68
C VAL A 165 -21.80 -0.63 -11.47
N GLU A 166 -22.25 -1.26 -10.39
CA GLU A 166 -21.48 -1.39 -9.15
C GLU A 166 -20.50 -2.57 -9.24
N ILE A 167 -19.24 -2.32 -8.85
CA ILE A 167 -18.14 -3.28 -8.80
C ILE A 167 -17.50 -3.23 -7.39
N ASP A 168 -17.19 -4.40 -6.84
CA ASP A 168 -16.53 -4.56 -5.55
C ASP A 168 -15.09 -5.06 -5.76
N ALA A 169 -14.13 -4.18 -5.53
CA ALA A 169 -12.69 -4.46 -5.61
C ALA A 169 -12.09 -4.91 -4.27
N SER A 170 -12.87 -4.97 -3.18
CA SER A 170 -12.33 -5.31 -1.85
C SER A 170 -11.82 -6.76 -1.70
N LEU A 171 -12.01 -7.59 -2.72
CA LEU A 171 -11.75 -9.03 -2.68
C LEU A 171 -10.45 -9.46 -3.37
N GLY A 172 -9.65 -8.52 -3.86
CA GLY A 172 -8.35 -8.82 -4.49
C GLY A 172 -7.76 -7.62 -5.21
N SER A 173 -6.68 -7.87 -5.95
CA SER A 173 -6.04 -6.91 -6.84
C SER A 173 -6.67 -6.99 -8.24
N PHE A 174 -7.01 -5.85 -8.83
CA PHE A 174 -7.70 -5.77 -10.11
C PHE A 174 -6.95 -4.92 -11.14
N VAL A 175 -7.03 -5.36 -12.39
CA VAL A 175 -6.74 -4.51 -13.56
C VAL A 175 -8.04 -4.24 -14.28
N PHE A 176 -8.56 -3.03 -14.09
CA PHE A 176 -9.75 -2.55 -14.79
C PHE A 176 -9.36 -2.00 -16.16
N THR A 177 -9.81 -2.64 -17.23
CA THR A 177 -9.55 -2.18 -18.60
C THR A 177 -10.70 -1.35 -19.14
N ASP A 178 -10.40 -0.17 -19.65
CA ASP A 178 -11.33 0.77 -20.28
C ASP A 178 -10.91 1.04 -21.74
N ASP A 179 -11.88 1.06 -22.65
CA ASP A 179 -11.73 1.63 -23.98
C ASP A 179 -12.42 3.00 -23.99
N ALA A 180 -11.62 4.07 -24.13
CA ALA A 180 -12.13 5.44 -24.13
C ALA A 180 -13.21 5.69 -25.19
N THR A 181 -13.29 4.85 -26.24
CA THR A 181 -14.28 4.97 -27.31
C THR A 181 -15.58 4.23 -27.04
N VAL A 182 -15.66 3.43 -25.97
CA VAL A 182 -16.82 2.63 -25.59
C VAL A 182 -17.41 3.22 -24.31
N GLY A 183 -18.60 3.82 -24.43
CA GLY A 183 -19.26 4.47 -23.30
C GLY A 183 -19.48 3.55 -22.09
N ASN A 184 -19.23 4.07 -20.89
CA ASN A 184 -19.47 3.37 -19.63
C ASN A 184 -20.03 4.28 -18.52
N ASN A 185 -20.49 3.64 -17.45
CA ASN A 185 -20.76 4.29 -16.16
C ASN A 185 -20.61 3.25 -15.06
N VAL A 186 -19.52 3.31 -14.30
CA VAL A 186 -19.20 2.33 -13.25
C VAL A 186 -18.89 3.00 -11.92
N GLU A 187 -19.28 2.34 -10.83
CA GLU A 187 -18.92 2.68 -9.46
C GLU A 187 -18.12 1.53 -8.87
N ILE A 188 -16.86 1.78 -8.50
CA ILE A 188 -15.94 0.78 -7.94
C ILE A 188 -15.75 1.10 -6.47
N SER A 189 -16.14 0.16 -5.61
CA SER A 189 -15.92 0.23 -4.16
C SER A 189 -14.72 -0.62 -3.76
N GLY A 190 -14.02 -0.22 -2.70
CA GLY A 190 -12.88 -0.99 -2.19
C GLY A 190 -11.62 -0.93 -3.05
N PHE A 191 -11.53 0.05 -3.97
CA PHE A 191 -10.34 0.25 -4.80
C PHE A 191 -9.14 0.60 -3.91
N ALA A 192 -8.04 -0.13 -4.07
CA ALA A 192 -6.87 -0.06 -3.21
C ALA A 192 -5.57 0.16 -4.01
N LEU A 193 -4.45 0.20 -3.29
CA LEU A 193 -3.11 0.52 -3.83
C LEU A 193 -2.60 -0.47 -4.89
N ASP A 194 -3.18 -1.67 -4.91
CA ASP A 194 -2.87 -2.76 -5.83
C ASP A 194 -3.83 -2.85 -7.02
N ASP A 195 -4.79 -1.94 -7.12
CA ASP A 195 -5.67 -1.84 -8.26
C ASP A 195 -5.13 -0.86 -9.31
N VAL A 196 -5.41 -1.17 -10.57
CA VAL A 196 -4.99 -0.35 -11.72
C VAL A 196 -6.17 -0.15 -12.66
N ILE A 197 -6.33 1.07 -13.16
CA ILE A 197 -7.19 1.37 -14.31
C ILE A 197 -6.32 1.56 -15.54
N GLN A 198 -6.44 0.64 -16.50
CA GLN A 198 -5.76 0.71 -17.80
C GLN A 198 -6.73 1.19 -18.87
N VAL A 199 -6.38 2.30 -19.51
CA VAL A 199 -7.21 2.94 -20.51
C VAL A 199 -6.55 2.90 -21.88
N SER A 200 -7.30 2.42 -22.86
CA SER A 200 -6.89 2.38 -24.26
C SER A 200 -7.63 3.44 -25.09
N ASN A 201 -7.07 3.76 -26.26
CA ASN A 201 -7.65 4.69 -27.24
C ASN A 201 -7.84 6.13 -26.75
N ALA A 202 -7.06 6.55 -25.75
CA ALA A 202 -6.95 7.93 -25.28
C ALA A 202 -5.49 8.40 -25.28
N SER A 203 -5.30 9.71 -25.23
CA SER A 203 -4.00 10.37 -25.10
C SER A 203 -3.86 11.02 -23.72
N ASP A 204 -2.62 11.36 -23.36
CA ASP A 204 -2.32 12.13 -22.15
C ASP A 204 -3.13 13.43 -22.09
N GLY A 205 -3.79 13.66 -20.95
CA GLY A 205 -4.67 14.80 -20.72
C GLY A 205 -6.10 14.69 -21.26
N ASP A 206 -6.48 13.56 -21.88
CA ASP A 206 -7.85 13.34 -22.36
C ASP A 206 -8.84 13.02 -21.22
N TYR A 207 -8.34 12.47 -20.11
CA TYR A 207 -9.14 12.15 -18.94
C TYR A 207 -9.14 13.29 -17.92
N PHE A 208 -10.29 13.49 -17.30
CA PHE A 208 -10.54 14.50 -16.28
C PHE A 208 -10.73 13.82 -14.93
N PHE A 209 -10.01 14.31 -13.93
CA PHE A 209 -10.03 13.83 -12.56
C PHE A 209 -10.74 14.87 -11.70
N SER A 210 -11.69 14.45 -10.89
CA SER A 210 -12.46 15.33 -10.00
C SER A 210 -12.89 14.54 -8.77
N HIS A 211 -13.24 15.22 -7.69
CA HIS A 211 -13.71 14.54 -6.50
C HIS A 211 -14.97 15.18 -5.93
N ASP A 212 -15.80 14.38 -5.28
CA ASP A 212 -16.97 14.83 -4.53
C ASP A 212 -17.00 14.11 -3.18
N GLY A 213 -16.68 14.85 -2.11
CA GLY A 213 -16.50 14.26 -0.80
C GLY A 213 -15.36 13.23 -0.79
N ASP A 214 -15.70 12.00 -0.42
CA ASP A 214 -14.76 10.87 -0.27
C ASP A 214 -14.56 10.09 -1.58
N ASP A 215 -15.27 10.47 -2.66
CA ASP A 215 -15.29 9.72 -3.92
C ASP A 215 -14.45 10.40 -5.02
N MET A 216 -13.68 9.60 -5.77
CA MET A 216 -12.92 10.05 -6.95
C MET A 216 -13.72 9.76 -8.20
N ARG A 217 -13.82 10.75 -9.10
CA ARG A 217 -14.47 10.60 -10.40
C ARG A 217 -13.48 10.87 -11.52
N ILE A 218 -13.31 9.87 -12.35
CA ILE A 218 -12.47 9.86 -13.55
C ILE A 218 -13.42 9.84 -14.75
N SER A 219 -13.25 10.75 -15.69
CA SER A 219 -14.15 10.86 -16.83
C SER A 219 -13.44 11.19 -18.13
N TYR A 220 -14.00 10.69 -19.23
CA TYR A 220 -13.56 11.00 -20.58
C TYR A 220 -14.69 11.63 -21.37
N VAL A 221 -14.38 12.70 -22.10
CA VAL A 221 -15.32 13.48 -22.90
C VAL A 221 -14.86 13.47 -24.34
N ALA A 222 -15.71 13.00 -25.24
CA ALA A 222 -15.49 13.06 -26.68
C ALA A 222 -16.57 13.90 -27.35
N ASP A 223 -16.19 14.75 -28.29
CA ASP A 223 -17.11 15.62 -29.05
C ASP A 223 -18.06 16.49 -28.20
N GLY A 224 -17.69 16.74 -26.93
CA GLY A 224 -18.47 17.55 -26.00
C GLY A 224 -19.46 16.76 -25.13
N ASP A 225 -19.56 15.44 -25.31
CA ASP A 225 -20.38 14.54 -24.51
C ASP A 225 -19.50 13.62 -23.65
N THR A 226 -19.92 13.39 -22.40
CA THR A 226 -19.24 12.41 -21.53
C THR A 226 -19.50 11.01 -22.05
N VAL A 227 -18.42 10.31 -22.39
CA VAL A 227 -18.45 8.94 -22.90
C VAL A 227 -18.24 7.98 -21.75
N ASN A 228 -17.18 8.18 -20.95
CA ASN A 228 -16.83 7.31 -19.83
C ASN A 228 -16.87 8.04 -18.50
N VAL A 229 -17.35 7.33 -17.48
CA VAL A 229 -17.30 7.73 -16.08
C VAL A 229 -16.99 6.51 -15.23
N VAL A 230 -15.89 6.64 -14.50
CA VAL A 230 -15.49 5.72 -13.44
C VAL A 230 -15.50 6.50 -12.14
N THR A 231 -16.30 6.05 -11.18
CA THR A 231 -16.31 6.60 -9.83
C THR A 231 -15.70 5.58 -8.87
N LEU A 232 -14.66 5.98 -8.14
CA LEU A 232 -14.06 5.20 -7.08
C LEU A 232 -14.64 5.67 -5.75
N ILE A 233 -15.32 4.77 -5.05
CA ILE A 233 -16.12 5.07 -3.87
C ILE A 233 -15.27 4.99 -2.61
N GLY A 234 -15.27 6.05 -1.81
CA GLY A 234 -14.63 6.11 -0.50
C GLY A 234 -13.12 6.00 -0.52
N VAL A 235 -12.49 6.30 -1.66
CA VAL A 235 -11.03 6.19 -1.81
C VAL A 235 -10.29 7.43 -1.33
N MET A 236 -11.00 8.52 -1.04
CA MET A 236 -10.45 9.75 -0.49
C MET A 236 -11.02 10.07 0.88
N ASN A 237 -10.28 10.92 1.60
CA ASN A 237 -10.80 11.64 2.75
C ASN A 237 -11.26 13.03 2.31
N SER A 238 -12.53 13.35 2.52
CA SER A 238 -13.15 14.65 2.19
C SER A 238 -12.51 15.86 2.85
N GLU A 239 -11.67 15.67 3.87
CA GLU A 239 -10.88 16.75 4.47
C GLU A 239 -9.58 17.07 3.70
N ASP A 240 -9.14 16.18 2.79
CA ASP A 240 -7.92 16.34 2.01
C ASP A 240 -8.15 17.19 0.75
N VAL A 241 -7.20 18.08 0.46
CA VAL A 241 -7.20 18.88 -0.77
C VAL A 241 -6.37 18.14 -1.81
N VAL A 242 -7.05 17.39 -2.68
CA VAL A 242 -6.43 16.66 -3.79
C VAL A 242 -6.54 17.49 -5.07
N GLY A 243 -5.48 17.51 -5.87
CA GLY A 243 -5.51 18.16 -7.18
C GLY A 243 -6.37 17.39 -8.18
N GLU A 244 -7.03 18.10 -9.11
CA GLU A 244 -7.87 17.55 -10.18
C GLU A 244 -7.05 17.11 -11.41
N THR A 245 -5.94 16.39 -11.19
CA THR A 245 -5.03 15.93 -12.25
C THR A 245 -4.63 14.48 -11.99
N GLU A 246 -4.29 13.72 -13.04
CA GLU A 246 -3.74 12.35 -12.92
C GLU A 246 -2.62 12.26 -11.89
N ALA A 247 -1.60 13.11 -11.99
CA ALA A 247 -0.48 13.12 -11.05
C ALA A 247 -0.88 13.37 -9.58
N ALA A 248 -1.98 14.08 -9.35
CA ALA A 248 -2.48 14.35 -8.00
C ALA A 248 -3.36 13.21 -7.48
N PHE A 249 -4.14 12.59 -8.37
CA PHE A 249 -4.84 11.34 -8.11
C PHE A 249 -3.85 10.23 -7.72
N GLU A 250 -2.81 10.00 -8.52
CA GLU A 250 -1.82 8.95 -8.26
C GLU A 250 -0.98 9.21 -7.01
N ALA A 251 -0.67 10.48 -6.72
CA ALA A 251 0.00 10.83 -5.47
C ALA A 251 -0.85 10.50 -4.23
N TYR A 252 -2.17 10.44 -4.37
CA TYR A 252 -3.10 10.13 -3.29
C TYR A 252 -3.40 8.64 -3.20
N ILE A 253 -3.76 8.02 -4.32
CA ILE A 253 -4.31 6.67 -4.40
C ILE A 253 -3.22 5.61 -4.53
N GLY A 254 -2.12 5.92 -5.22
CA GLY A 254 -1.09 4.96 -5.57
C GLY A 254 -0.43 5.31 -6.89
N PHE A 255 0.90 5.13 -6.95
CA PHE A 255 1.65 5.31 -8.19
C PHE A 255 1.19 4.31 -9.24
N ASN A 256 1.03 4.75 -10.49
CA ASN A 256 0.55 3.94 -11.62
C ASN A 256 -0.86 3.36 -11.44
N ALA A 257 -1.70 3.94 -10.55
CA ALA A 257 -3.09 3.53 -10.40
C ALA A 257 -3.93 3.85 -11.66
N PHE A 258 -3.46 4.77 -12.52
CA PHE A 258 -4.07 5.06 -13.82
C PHE A 258 -3.02 4.97 -14.92
N GLN A 259 -3.32 4.25 -16.00
CA GLN A 259 -2.36 3.98 -17.06
C GLN A 259 -2.99 4.12 -18.44
N LEU A 260 -2.33 4.88 -19.32
CA LEU A 260 -2.64 4.87 -20.76
C LEU A 260 -1.88 3.74 -21.45
N VAL A 261 -2.59 2.91 -22.23
CA VAL A 261 -2.05 1.72 -22.93
C VAL A 261 -2.27 1.70 -24.44
#